data_AF-A0A0C3PAF3-F1
#
_entry.id   AF-A0A0C3PAF3-F1
#
_cell.length_a   1.000
_cell.length_b   1.000
_cell.length_c   1.000
_cell.angle_alpha   90.00
_cell.angle_beta   90.00
_cell.angle_gamma   90.00
#
_symmetry.space_group_name_H-M   'P 1'
#
loop_
_entity.id
_entity.type
_entity.pdbx_description
1 polymer ?
#
loop_
_entity_poly.entity_id
_entity_poly.type
_entity_poly.pdbx_seq_one_letter_code
_entity_poly.pdbx_strand_id
1 'polypeptide(L)'
;METRIAELRVKLPREVVLSIYKRINDLDLPDFRNRRLRLPCIVFPVLAIRVLHRGNEKLYIARVSELGDVEFTTADDLPLKEPKKLVFVHPWIDHIRGPDSVVAWGDDPEADTNSNCDSDYDAESDGVVPPSPLRAVSIPEVDGYTRALYVIARLGQPFSALLLIQQRKREYRRVATEKEIVVSGLGTNIPTSIRVGRLAIL
;
A
#
# COMPACT_ATOMS: atom_id res chain seq x y z
N MET A 1 -3.85 -5.49 -15.76
CA MET A 1 -3.22 -4.24 -15.28
C MET A 1 -3.19 -3.21 -16.39
N GLU A 2 -2.60 -3.52 -17.55
CA GLU A 2 -2.49 -2.63 -18.71
C GLU A 2 -3.80 -1.96 -19.16
N THR A 3 -4.90 -2.71 -19.25
CA THR A 3 -6.21 -2.15 -19.64
C THR A 3 -6.66 -1.02 -18.71
N ARG A 4 -6.43 -1.15 -17.40
CA ARG A 4 -6.77 -0.11 -16.42
C ARG A 4 -5.86 1.10 -16.54
N ILE A 5 -4.59 0.88 -16.82
CA ILE A 5 -3.64 1.98 -17.06
C ILE A 5 -4.05 2.77 -18.29
N ALA A 6 -4.43 2.09 -19.38
CA ALA A 6 -4.95 2.73 -20.58
C ALA A 6 -6.22 3.54 -20.29
N GLU A 7 -7.17 2.98 -19.54
CA GLU A 7 -8.38 3.72 -19.11
C GLU A 7 -8.04 4.93 -18.23
N LEU A 8 -7.14 4.79 -17.26
CA LEU A 8 -6.73 5.88 -16.37
C LEU A 8 -6.05 7.00 -17.15
N ARG A 9 -5.25 6.69 -18.17
CA ARG A 9 -4.64 7.68 -19.07
C ARG A 9 -5.68 8.52 -19.81
N VAL A 10 -6.84 7.95 -20.13
CA VAL A 10 -7.93 8.66 -20.80
C VAL A 10 -8.77 9.47 -19.80
N LYS A 11 -9.00 8.92 -18.60
CA LYS A 11 -9.92 9.50 -17.61
C LYS A 11 -9.30 10.58 -16.72
N LEU A 12 -8.01 10.47 -16.41
CA LEU A 12 -7.35 11.36 -15.45
C LEU A 12 -6.27 12.20 -16.14
N PRO A 13 -6.27 13.53 -15.95
CA PRO A 13 -5.16 14.38 -16.37
C PRO A 13 -3.84 13.93 -15.73
N ARG A 14 -2.74 14.10 -16.46
CA ARG A 14 -1.41 13.69 -16.01
C ARG A 14 -1.03 14.33 -14.67
N GLU A 15 -1.40 15.59 -14.49
CA GLU A 15 -1.14 16.38 -13.28
C GLU A 15 -1.87 15.79 -12.07
N VAL A 16 -3.11 15.33 -12.26
CA VAL A 16 -3.91 14.69 -11.22
C VAL A 16 -3.28 13.37 -10.80
N VAL A 17 -2.89 12.54 -11.76
CA VAL A 17 -2.20 11.26 -11.50
C VAL A 17 -0.93 11.46 -10.70
N LEU A 18 -0.08 12.41 -11.12
CA LEU A 18 1.16 12.73 -10.40
C LEU A 18 0.90 13.29 -9.01
N SER A 19 -0.14 14.13 -8.84
CA SER A 19 -0.49 14.69 -7.53
C SER A 19 -0.95 13.63 -6.54
N ILE A 20 -1.76 12.66 -7.00
CA ILE A 20 -2.22 11.53 -6.20
C ILE A 20 -1.03 10.65 -5.82
N TYR A 21 -0.20 10.32 -6.81
CA TYR A 21 1.00 9.50 -6.60
C TYR A 21 1.96 10.13 -5.59
N LYS A 22 2.21 11.44 -5.69
CA LYS A 22 3.03 12.18 -4.72
C LYS A 22 2.46 12.06 -3.31
N ARG A 23 1.16 12.31 -3.12
CA ARG A 23 0.50 12.20 -1.80
C ARG A 23 0.58 10.80 -1.19
N ILE A 24 0.60 9.77 -2.03
CA ILE A 24 0.73 8.38 -1.59
C ILE A 24 2.19 8.04 -1.25
N ASN A 25 3.15 8.55 -2.02
CA ASN A 25 4.57 8.32 -1.79
C ASN A 25 5.14 9.11 -0.62
N ASP A 26 4.56 10.27 -0.32
CA ASP A 26 4.92 11.10 0.84
C ASP A 26 4.44 10.49 2.17
N LEU A 27 3.83 9.30 2.14
CA LEU A 27 3.47 8.58 3.35
C LEU A 27 4.70 7.97 4.02
N ASP A 28 4.77 8.18 5.34
CA ASP A 28 5.73 7.51 6.21
C ASP A 28 5.67 5.99 6.03
N LEU A 29 6.81 5.34 6.18
CA LEU A 29 6.88 3.88 6.28
C LEU A 29 6.12 3.38 7.52
N PRO A 30 5.58 2.15 7.48
CA PRO A 30 5.07 1.48 8.65
C PRO A 30 6.08 1.53 9.81
N ASP A 31 5.64 1.92 11.00
CA ASP A 31 6.49 1.87 12.18
C ASP A 31 5.76 1.35 13.42
N PHE A 32 6.52 0.69 14.29
CA PHE A 32 6.02 0.20 15.56
C PHE A 32 6.67 1.03 16.68
N ARG A 33 5.85 1.84 17.37
CA ARG A 33 6.31 2.70 18.48
C ARG A 33 5.33 2.64 19.64
N ASN A 34 5.84 2.65 20.87
CA ASN A 34 5.02 2.65 22.08
C ASN A 34 3.99 1.51 22.12
N ARG A 35 4.38 0.30 21.67
CA ARG A 35 3.51 -0.88 21.55
C ARG A 35 2.30 -0.69 20.63
N ARG A 36 2.40 0.26 19.69
CA ARG A 36 1.35 0.55 18.71
C ARG A 36 1.92 0.43 17.31
N LEU A 37 1.22 -0.32 16.47
CA LEU A 37 1.51 -0.38 15.04
C LEU A 37 0.90 0.86 14.38
N ARG A 38 1.74 1.63 13.69
CA ARG A 38 1.30 2.78 12.89
C ARG A 38 1.48 2.42 11.43
N LEU A 39 0.37 2.43 10.72
CA LEU A 39 0.37 2.13 9.29
C LEU A 39 0.02 3.40 8.50
N PRO A 40 0.75 3.70 7.42
CA PRO A 40 0.21 4.54 6.37
C PRO A 40 -1.00 3.83 5.78
N CYS A 41 -2.13 4.52 5.71
CA CYS A 41 -3.38 3.93 5.22
C CYS A 41 -4.11 4.90 4.31
N ILE A 42 -4.84 4.31 3.36
CA ILE A 42 -5.91 5.00 2.64
C ILE A 42 -7.20 4.75 3.42
N VAL A 43 -7.92 5.83 3.72
CA VAL A 43 -9.05 5.84 4.65
C VAL A 43 -10.33 6.12 3.88
N PHE A 44 -11.28 5.21 3.98
CA PHE A 44 -12.59 5.28 3.34
C PHE A 44 -13.69 5.43 4.40
N PRO A 45 -14.28 6.62 4.54
CA PRO A 45 -15.34 6.86 5.51
C PRO A 45 -16.58 5.99 5.26
N VAL A 46 -17.08 5.33 6.30
CA VAL A 46 -18.38 4.67 6.27
C VAL A 46 -19.45 5.72 6.50
N LEU A 47 -20.37 5.85 5.55
CA LEU A 47 -21.46 6.83 5.56
C LEU A 47 -22.70 6.28 6.29
N ALA A 48 -22.99 4.99 6.13
CA ALA A 48 -24.09 4.30 6.79
C ALA A 48 -23.82 2.80 6.88
N ILE A 49 -24.45 2.14 7.87
CA ILE A 49 -24.45 0.68 7.97
C ILE A 49 -25.89 0.19 8.06
N ARG A 50 -26.20 -0.88 7.34
CA ARG A 50 -27.45 -1.63 7.43
C ARG A 50 -27.14 -3.06 7.86
N VAL A 51 -28.07 -3.67 8.59
CA VAL A 51 -27.96 -5.06 9.03
C VAL A 51 -29.02 -5.87 8.31
N LEU A 52 -28.60 -6.93 7.63
CA LEU A 52 -29.46 -7.94 7.07
C LEU A 52 -29.30 -9.22 7.90
N HIS A 53 -30.42 -9.77 8.36
CA HIS A 53 -30.43 -11.04 9.08
C HIS A 53 -30.60 -12.17 8.07
N ARG A 54 -29.61 -13.06 7.98
CA ARG A 54 -29.65 -14.24 7.12
C ARG A 54 -29.65 -15.48 8.02
N GLY A 55 -30.83 -15.87 8.48
CA GLY A 55 -30.96 -16.92 9.51
C GLY A 55 -30.36 -16.44 10.83
N ASN A 56 -29.38 -17.19 11.35
CA ASN A 56 -28.68 -16.84 12.60
C ASN A 56 -27.48 -15.91 12.38
N GLU A 57 -27.07 -15.69 11.13
CA GLU A 57 -25.91 -14.84 10.80
C GLU A 57 -26.36 -13.40 10.52
N LYS A 58 -25.55 -12.44 11.01
CA LYS A 58 -25.73 -11.02 10.74
C LYS A 58 -24.80 -10.61 9.60
N LEU A 59 -25.39 -10.22 8.47
CA LEU A 59 -24.68 -9.63 7.35
C LEU A 59 -24.78 -8.11 7.45
N TYR A 60 -23.64 -7.44 7.44
CA TYR A 60 -23.58 -5.98 7.46
C TYR A 60 -23.33 -5.46 6.05
N ILE A 61 -24.06 -4.41 5.68
CA ILE A 61 -23.85 -3.67 4.43
C ILE A 61 -23.47 -2.24 4.81
N ALA A 62 -22.22 -1.88 4.57
CA ALA A 62 -21.73 -0.52 4.77
C ALA A 62 -21.78 0.25 3.45
N ARG A 63 -22.43 1.42 3.46
CA ARG A 63 -22.27 2.40 2.38
C ARG A 63 -21.02 3.21 2.65
N VAL A 64 -20.02 3.06 1.81
CA VAL A 64 -18.68 3.64 1.97
C VAL A 64 -18.47 4.73 0.92
N SER A 65 -17.91 5.87 1.35
CA SER A 65 -17.53 6.94 0.43
C SER A 65 -16.59 6.38 -0.64
N GLU A 66 -16.84 6.72 -1.90
CA GLU A 66 -16.01 6.35 -3.08
C GLU A 66 -16.03 4.86 -3.46
N LEU A 67 -16.33 3.95 -2.54
CA LEU A 67 -16.34 2.50 -2.77
C LEU A 67 -17.74 1.91 -2.98
N GLY A 68 -18.80 2.63 -2.63
CA GLY A 68 -20.17 2.15 -2.73
C GLY A 68 -20.55 1.22 -1.57
N ASP A 69 -21.43 0.25 -1.83
CA ASP A 69 -21.90 -0.67 -0.81
C ASP A 69 -20.92 -1.85 -0.65
N VAL A 70 -20.51 -2.12 0.59
CA VAL A 70 -19.54 -3.16 0.96
C VAL A 70 -20.19 -4.10 1.98
N GLU A 71 -20.21 -5.39 1.65
CA GLU A 71 -20.75 -6.43 2.51
C GLU A 71 -19.66 -7.06 3.38
N PHE A 72 -19.98 -7.33 4.65
CA PHE A 72 -19.06 -8.02 5.57
C PHE A 72 -19.79 -8.68 6.74
N THR A 73 -19.12 -9.63 7.40
CA THR A 73 -19.57 -10.25 8.65
C THR A 73 -18.60 -9.92 9.79
N THR A 74 -19.12 -9.85 11.01
CA THR A 74 -18.35 -9.56 12.23
C THR A 74 -18.63 -10.60 13.30
N ALA A 75 -17.62 -10.91 14.12
CA ALA A 75 -17.78 -11.87 15.22
C ALA A 75 -18.58 -11.25 16.37
N ASP A 76 -18.38 -9.94 16.58
CA ASP A 76 -19.08 -9.15 17.58
C ASP A 76 -20.18 -8.30 16.93
N ASP A 77 -21.22 -8.02 17.71
CA ASP A 77 -22.25 -7.07 17.30
C ASP A 77 -21.67 -5.66 17.18
N LEU A 78 -21.88 -5.04 16.01
CA LEU A 78 -21.51 -3.64 15.84
C LEU A 78 -22.34 -2.74 16.75
N PRO A 79 -21.72 -1.81 17.50
CA PRO A 79 -22.44 -0.86 18.35
C PRO A 79 -23.07 0.26 17.52
N LEU A 80 -24.10 -0.07 16.73
CA LEU A 80 -24.80 0.85 15.83
C LEU A 80 -25.68 1.88 16.56
N LYS A 81 -25.91 1.69 17.86
CA LYS A 81 -26.76 2.56 18.69
C LYS A 81 -26.09 3.88 19.08
N GLU A 82 -24.77 3.95 18.99
CA GLU A 82 -23.99 5.16 19.28
C GLU A 82 -23.45 5.77 17.98
N PRO A 83 -23.36 7.11 17.86
CA PRO A 83 -22.78 7.77 16.70
C PRO A 83 -21.25 7.57 16.68
N LYS A 84 -20.80 6.36 16.34
CA LYS A 84 -19.38 6.05 16.15
C LYS A 84 -18.99 6.25 14.70
N LYS A 85 -17.83 6.87 14.50
CA LYS A 85 -17.23 7.04 13.17
C LYS A 85 -16.52 5.75 12.79
N LEU A 86 -17.11 5.00 11.88
CA LEU A 86 -16.53 3.81 11.27
C LEU A 86 -15.78 4.20 10.00
N VAL A 87 -14.65 3.55 9.78
CA VAL A 87 -13.84 3.73 8.57
C VAL A 87 -13.34 2.38 8.08
N PHE A 88 -13.36 2.19 6.77
CA PHE A 88 -12.57 1.16 6.12
C PHE A 88 -11.18 1.70 5.84
N VAL A 89 -10.16 0.87 6.06
CA VAL A 89 -8.79 1.29 5.81
C VAL A 89 -8.06 0.24 5.01
N HIS A 90 -7.33 0.73 4.02
CA HIS A 90 -6.42 -0.06 3.22
C HIS A 90 -4.99 0.31 3.60
N PRO A 91 -4.25 -0.58 4.30
CA PRO A 91 -2.84 -0.35 4.60
C PRO A 91 -2.06 -0.10 3.31
N TRP A 92 -1.22 0.94 3.27
CA TRP A 92 -0.37 1.25 2.14
C TRP A 92 1.05 0.76 2.38
N ILE A 93 1.26 -0.53 2.12
CA ILE A 93 2.49 -1.28 2.47
C ILE A 93 3.17 -1.77 1.20
N ASP A 94 4.49 -2.02 1.26
CA ASP A 94 5.32 -2.15 0.04
C ASP A 94 4.90 -3.28 -0.90
N HIS A 95 4.31 -4.36 -0.38
CA HIS A 95 3.74 -5.44 -1.19
C HIS A 95 2.53 -4.99 -2.04
N ILE A 96 1.85 -3.91 -1.63
CA ILE A 96 0.79 -3.26 -2.41
C ILE A 96 1.41 -2.27 -3.40
N ARG A 97 2.59 -1.68 -3.16
CA ARG A 97 3.28 -0.77 -4.11
C ARG A 97 3.72 -1.48 -5.38
N GLY A 98 4.06 -2.77 -5.29
CA GLY A 98 4.47 -3.60 -6.43
C GLY A 98 5.89 -4.11 -6.34
N PRO A 99 6.34 -4.89 -7.33
CA PRO A 99 7.66 -5.46 -7.32
C PRO A 99 8.69 -4.35 -7.54
N ASP A 100 9.07 -3.70 -6.43
CA ASP A 100 10.35 -3.02 -6.24
C ASP A 100 11.18 -3.77 -5.17
N SER A 101 10.78 -4.98 -4.74
CA SER A 101 11.37 -5.68 -3.58
C SER A 101 12.33 -6.83 -3.90
N VAL A 102 12.73 -7.03 -5.16
CA VAL A 102 13.84 -7.94 -5.52
C VAL A 102 14.67 -7.29 -6.64
N VAL A 103 15.34 -6.20 -6.31
CA VAL A 103 16.64 -5.90 -6.92
C VAL A 103 17.57 -5.67 -5.74
N ALA A 104 18.59 -6.49 -5.66
CA ALA A 104 19.53 -6.58 -4.57
C ALA A 104 20.04 -5.18 -4.18
N TRP A 105 19.84 -4.81 -2.91
CA TRP A 105 20.80 -3.97 -2.21
C TRP A 105 22.06 -4.82 -2.03
N GLY A 106 22.81 -4.99 -3.11
CA GLY A 106 24.19 -5.42 -3.07
C GLY A 106 24.98 -4.21 -2.61
N ASP A 107 25.30 -4.21 -1.32
CA ASP A 107 26.43 -3.58 -0.66
C ASP A 107 26.72 -2.13 -1.03
N ASP A 108 26.30 -1.26 -0.12
CA ASP A 108 26.99 0.00 0.19
C ASP A 108 28.44 -0.32 0.58
N PRO A 109 29.49 0.19 -0.12
CA PRO A 109 30.85 0.12 0.38
C PRO A 109 31.29 1.51 0.83
N GLU A 110 30.74 1.98 1.96
CA GLU A 110 31.45 2.98 2.77
C GLU A 110 32.01 2.29 4.01
N ALA A 111 33.27 1.84 3.90
CA ALA A 111 34.15 1.68 5.04
C ALA A 111 35.61 1.62 4.58
N ASP A 112 36.20 2.80 4.39
CA ASP A 112 37.63 2.97 4.54
C ASP A 112 38.03 2.55 5.96
N THR A 113 38.65 1.38 6.11
CA THR A 113 39.50 1.06 7.26
C THR A 113 40.59 0.10 6.80
N ASN A 114 41.71 0.71 6.38
CA ASN A 114 43.08 0.22 6.56
C ASN A 114 43.25 -0.96 7.54
N SER A 115 43.29 -2.19 7.01
CA SER A 115 43.87 -3.32 7.72
C SER A 115 44.98 -3.91 6.85
N ASN A 116 46.20 -3.47 7.12
CA ASN A 116 47.43 -4.13 6.69
C ASN A 116 47.37 -5.61 7.14
N CYS A 117 47.37 -6.53 6.19
CA CYS A 117 47.82 -7.89 6.41
C CYS A 117 48.78 -8.24 5.28
N ASP A 118 50.07 -8.11 5.58
CA ASP A 118 51.17 -8.66 4.81
C ASP A 118 51.01 -10.18 4.71
N SER A 119 51.01 -10.70 3.49
CA SER A 119 51.44 -12.08 3.24
C SER A 119 52.08 -12.17 1.87
N ASP A 120 53.41 -12.21 1.88
CA ASP A 120 54.28 -12.49 0.74
C ASP A 120 54.05 -13.92 0.24
N TYR A 121 53.62 -14.08 -1.01
CA TYR A 121 53.95 -15.24 -1.85
C TYR A 121 53.99 -14.82 -3.32
N ASP A 122 55.19 -14.87 -3.91
CA ASP A 122 55.48 -14.73 -5.34
C ASP A 122 54.85 -15.88 -6.16
N ALA A 123 54.28 -15.57 -7.33
CA ALA A 123 54.52 -16.31 -8.58
C ALA A 123 53.69 -15.75 -9.76
N GLU A 124 54.42 -15.25 -10.76
CA GLU A 124 54.21 -15.44 -12.20
C GLU A 124 52.98 -14.84 -12.89
N SER A 125 53.30 -13.81 -13.68
CA SER A 125 52.49 -13.17 -14.72
C SER A 125 52.16 -14.14 -15.85
N ASP A 126 50.87 -14.37 -16.12
CA ASP A 126 50.41 -14.65 -17.49
C ASP A 126 49.08 -13.95 -17.79
N GLY A 127 49.03 -13.30 -18.96
CA GLY A 127 48.04 -12.29 -19.31
C GLY A 127 46.67 -12.87 -19.60
N VAL A 128 45.66 -12.47 -18.82
CA VAL A 128 44.25 -12.65 -19.18
C VAL A 128 43.54 -11.32 -19.10
N VAL A 129 43.24 -10.77 -20.29
CA VAL A 129 42.35 -9.62 -20.49
C VAL A 129 41.04 -9.88 -19.74
N PRO A 130 40.59 -8.99 -18.83
CA PRO A 130 39.28 -9.18 -18.22
C PRO A 130 38.21 -9.08 -19.32
N PRO A 131 37.21 -9.98 -19.34
CA PRO A 131 36.15 -9.91 -20.33
C PRO A 131 35.43 -8.58 -20.17
N SER A 132 35.37 -7.81 -21.27
CA SER A 132 34.55 -6.60 -21.36
C SER A 132 33.19 -6.86 -20.74
N PRO A 133 32.68 -6.01 -19.83
CA PRO A 133 31.38 -6.23 -19.24
C PRO A 133 30.35 -6.23 -20.37
N LEU A 134 29.80 -7.43 -20.60
CA LEU A 134 28.65 -7.67 -21.45
C LEU A 134 27.63 -6.57 -21.18
N ARG A 135 27.25 -5.87 -22.26
CA ARG A 135 26.17 -4.88 -22.32
C ARG A 135 25.33 -4.89 -21.05
N ALA A 136 25.55 -3.89 -20.19
CA ALA A 136 24.54 -3.49 -19.24
C ALA A 136 23.28 -3.21 -20.07
N VAL A 137 22.36 -4.18 -20.08
CA VAL A 137 21.02 -3.97 -20.58
C VAL A 137 20.48 -2.89 -19.66
N SER A 138 20.42 -1.66 -20.17
CA SER A 138 19.77 -0.56 -19.50
C SER A 138 18.36 -1.03 -19.15
N ILE A 139 18.12 -1.23 -17.86
CA ILE A 139 16.79 -1.46 -17.33
C ILE A 139 15.95 -0.29 -17.85
N PRO A 140 14.82 -0.52 -18.53
CA PRO A 140 14.01 0.57 -19.06
C PRO A 140 13.62 1.48 -17.90
N GLU A 141 14.14 2.69 -17.90
CA GLU A 141 13.79 3.72 -16.94
C GLU A 141 12.29 3.98 -17.09
N VAL A 142 11.49 3.44 -16.17
CA VAL A 142 10.03 3.61 -16.22
C VAL A 142 9.73 5.06 -15.88
N ASP A 143 9.26 5.83 -16.88
CA ASP A 143 8.83 7.22 -16.70
C ASP A 143 7.91 7.35 -15.47
N GLY A 144 8.13 8.40 -14.67
CA GLY A 144 7.44 8.61 -13.40
C GLY A 144 5.91 8.66 -13.52
N TYR A 145 5.38 9.11 -14.65
CA TYR A 145 3.95 9.06 -14.93
C TYR A 145 3.44 7.63 -15.13
N THR A 146 4.20 6.77 -15.80
CA THR A 146 3.85 5.35 -15.96
C THR A 146 3.86 4.65 -14.60
N ARG A 147 4.88 4.89 -13.76
CA ARG A 147 4.91 4.37 -12.39
C ARG A 147 3.72 4.85 -11.56
N ALA A 148 3.36 6.13 -11.66
CA ALA A 148 2.19 6.70 -10.99
C ALA A 148 0.89 6.01 -11.42
N LEU A 149 0.70 5.74 -12.72
CA LEU A 149 -0.47 5.01 -13.23
C LEU A 149 -0.54 3.59 -12.68
N TYR A 150 0.58 2.86 -12.58
CA TYR A 150 0.59 1.53 -11.97
C TYR A 150 0.12 1.57 -10.51
N VAL A 151 0.65 2.51 -9.73
CA VAL A 151 0.26 2.67 -8.32
C VAL A 151 -1.22 2.99 -8.18
N ILE A 152 -1.76 3.89 -9.01
CA ILE A 152 -3.18 4.23 -8.98
C ILE A 152 -4.05 3.07 -9.47
N ALA A 153 -3.63 2.34 -10.50
CA ALA A 153 -4.36 1.18 -11.01
C ALA A 153 -4.52 0.08 -9.95
N ARG A 154 -3.56 -0.05 -9.03
CA ARG A 154 -3.62 -0.95 -7.87
C ARG A 154 -4.67 -0.53 -6.85
N LEU A 155 -4.89 0.76 -6.64
CA LEU A 155 -6.01 1.25 -5.82
C LEU A 155 -7.37 0.91 -6.41
N GLY A 156 -7.41 0.73 -7.72
CA GLY A 156 -8.59 0.24 -8.40
C GLY A 156 -8.84 -1.26 -8.22
N GLN A 157 -7.86 -2.04 -7.73
CA GLN A 157 -7.99 -3.49 -7.57
C GLN A 157 -8.73 -3.84 -6.28
N PRO A 158 -9.36 -5.04 -6.24
CA PRO A 158 -9.90 -5.54 -4.99
C PRO A 158 -8.82 -5.61 -3.93
N PHE A 159 -9.16 -5.22 -2.70
CA PHE A 159 -8.23 -5.19 -1.59
C PHE A 159 -8.85 -5.62 -0.28
N SER A 160 -8.01 -6.15 0.59
CA SER A 160 -8.34 -6.47 1.97
C SER A 160 -8.41 -5.19 2.80
N ALA A 161 -9.56 -4.95 3.40
CA ALA A 161 -9.82 -3.76 4.21
C ALA A 161 -9.93 -4.13 5.69
N LEU A 162 -9.42 -3.24 6.55
CA LEU A 162 -9.67 -3.32 7.98
C LEU A 162 -10.83 -2.39 8.33
N LEU A 163 -11.81 -2.90 9.08
CA LEU A 163 -12.87 -2.09 9.65
C LEU A 163 -12.45 -1.55 11.01
N LEU A 164 -12.38 -0.23 11.14
CA LEU A 164 -11.98 0.45 12.36
C LEU A 164 -13.08 1.36 12.90
N ILE A 165 -13.21 1.39 14.23
CA ILE A 165 -14.02 2.35 14.96
C ILE A 165 -13.07 3.43 15.51
N GLN A 166 -13.35 4.69 15.20
CA GLN A 166 -12.66 5.81 15.82
C GLN A 166 -13.14 5.99 17.27
N GLN A 167 -12.23 5.82 18.23
CA GLN A 167 -12.52 6.01 19.65
C GLN A 167 -12.26 7.44 20.12
N ARG A 168 -11.05 7.95 19.86
CA ARG A 168 -10.61 9.30 20.18
C ARG A 168 -10.01 9.94 18.92
N LYS A 169 -9.69 11.24 18.98
CA LYS A 169 -9.08 11.95 17.84
C LYS A 169 -7.78 11.23 17.43
N ARG A 170 -7.83 10.53 16.29
CA ARG A 170 -6.76 9.71 15.69
C ARG A 170 -6.44 8.36 16.38
N GLU A 171 -7.26 7.90 17.31
CA GLU A 171 -7.13 6.55 17.88
C GLU A 171 -8.25 5.65 17.35
N TYR A 172 -7.85 4.49 16.82
CA TYR A 172 -8.73 3.57 16.14
C TYR A 172 -8.62 2.19 16.77
N ARG A 173 -9.77 1.55 16.98
CA ARG A 173 -9.86 0.15 17.40
C ARG A 173 -10.36 -0.69 16.25
N ARG A 174 -9.69 -1.81 15.99
CA ARG A 174 -10.13 -2.80 15.00
C ARG A 174 -11.40 -3.48 15.47
N VAL A 175 -12.35 -3.65 14.55
CA VAL A 175 -13.51 -4.52 14.74
C VAL A 175 -13.09 -5.95 14.42
N ALA A 176 -13.46 -6.90 15.28
CA ALA A 176 -13.24 -8.32 15.02
C ALA A 176 -14.15 -8.78 13.87
N THR A 177 -13.55 -9.16 12.75
CA THR A 177 -14.25 -9.69 11.57
C THR A 177 -13.96 -11.18 11.49
N GLU A 178 -15.00 -11.99 11.24
CA GLU A 178 -14.82 -13.44 11.10
C GLU A 178 -14.10 -13.81 9.81
N LYS A 179 -14.37 -13.02 8.76
CA LYS A 179 -13.81 -13.19 7.42
C LYS A 179 -13.02 -11.95 7.05
N GLU A 180 -12.13 -12.14 6.09
CA GLU A 180 -11.47 -11.04 5.42
C GLU A 180 -12.52 -10.16 4.71
N ILE A 181 -12.44 -8.85 4.90
CA ILE A 181 -13.30 -7.92 4.18
C ILE A 181 -12.60 -7.56 2.88
N VAL A 182 -13.06 -8.17 1.78
CA VAL A 182 -12.56 -7.86 0.43
C VAL A 182 -13.47 -6.82 -0.19
N VAL A 183 -12.92 -5.64 -0.47
CA VAL A 183 -13.59 -4.56 -1.17
C VAL A 183 -13.23 -4.65 -2.65
N SER A 184 -14.17 -4.39 -3.56
CA SER A 184 -13.95 -4.44 -5.02
C SER A 184 -12.89 -3.47 -5.57
N GLY A 185 -12.43 -2.52 -4.75
CA GLY A 185 -11.54 -1.43 -5.16
C GLY A 185 -12.27 -0.27 -5.82
N LEU A 186 -11.54 0.80 -6.13
CA LEU A 186 -12.10 2.00 -6.76
C LEU A 186 -12.33 1.87 -8.28
N GLY A 187 -11.96 0.74 -8.88
CA GLY A 187 -11.95 0.56 -10.33
C GLY A 187 -11.11 1.63 -11.04
N THR A 188 -11.63 2.22 -12.11
CA THR A 188 -11.01 3.37 -12.79
C THR A 188 -11.63 4.72 -12.43
N ASN A 189 -12.52 4.74 -11.43
CA ASN A 189 -13.18 5.94 -10.91
C ASN A 189 -12.44 6.42 -9.65
N ILE A 190 -11.16 6.73 -9.82
CA ILE A 190 -10.30 7.14 -8.72
C ILE A 190 -10.66 8.58 -8.32
N PRO A 191 -11.07 8.83 -7.06
CA PRO A 191 -11.39 10.17 -6.60
C PRO A 191 -10.12 11.00 -6.53
N THR A 192 -10.22 12.27 -6.92
CA THR A 192 -9.09 13.21 -6.87
C THR A 192 -8.65 13.51 -5.44
N SER A 193 -9.55 13.33 -4.46
CA SER A 193 -9.37 13.63 -3.05
C SER A 193 -9.14 12.40 -2.19
N ILE A 194 -8.25 11.48 -2.61
CA ILE A 194 -7.87 10.31 -1.80
C ILE A 194 -7.50 10.75 -0.38
N ARG A 195 -8.17 10.19 0.63
CA ARG A 195 -7.87 10.47 2.03
C ARG A 195 -6.79 9.53 2.50
N VAL A 196 -5.62 10.10 2.70
CA VAL A 196 -4.47 9.36 3.21
C VAL A 196 -4.21 9.79 4.64
N GLY A 197 -3.87 8.84 5.50
CA GLY A 197 -3.70 9.11 6.92
C GLY A 197 -2.81 8.11 7.61
N ARG A 198 -2.33 8.52 8.79
CA ARG A 198 -1.59 7.66 9.71
C ARG A 198 -2.53 7.19 10.80
N LEU A 199 -2.65 5.87 10.94
CA LEU A 199 -3.53 5.26 11.93
C LEU A 199 -2.68 4.48 12.93
N ALA A 200 -2.85 4.79 14.21
CA ALA A 200 -2.32 3.97 15.29
C ALA A 200 -3.39 2.94 15.66
N ILE A 201 -3.09 1.67 15.43
CA ILE A 201 -3.95 0.55 15.76
C ILE A 201 -3.49 -0.03 17.11
N LEU A 202 -4.45 -0.23 18.01
CA LEU A 202 -4.30 -0.86 19.32
C LEU A 202 -4.62 -2.34 19.26
#